data_AF-A0A972A5D0-F1
#
_entry.id   AF-A0A972A5D0-F1
#
_cell.length_a   1.000
_cell.length_b   1.000
_cell.length_c   1.000
_cell.angle_alpha   90.00
_cell.angle_beta   90.00
_cell.angle_gamma   90.00
#
_symmetry.space_group_name_H-M   'P 1'
#
loop_
_entity.id
_entity.type
_entity.pdbx_description
1 polymer ?
#
loop_
_entity_poly.entity_id
_entity_poly.type
_entity_poly.pdbx_seq_one_letter_code
_entity_poly.pdbx_strand_id
1 'polypeptide(L)'
;MRVAAVEFSYSMLDAIESREQYLDMMQGYIARAVDNEVDLLVFPGFTGCYYQLMEFKGQNLHQTVTGVCHQQFIHSVMELSKEYELLICPGSYWERQGEDVFHASCLLQSGEILLKQRQLYLAKWERELSLSRGTDVEVIEVKGWKTGIMLATDVFYPQVARRLALMGTDIVVSPVGFVGDRNACLQVSGVWQKAQLNHLFVVESAFNGILGKKEPEQDSGDYADKFNDGPGHRMLWGESIIHAPLPMTPHEDGILQRTYGNKDFVMADLDLQKRSQALKEFNALVQLNPGFYEKIRCLGGKKAADS
;
A
#
# COMPACT_ATOMS: atom_id res chain seq x y z
N MET A 1 11.09 -16.63 4.82
CA MET A 1 10.44 -15.57 5.62
C MET A 1 8.96 -15.84 5.58
N ARG A 2 8.30 -15.88 6.73
CA ARG A 2 6.83 -15.96 6.79
C ARG A 2 6.25 -14.55 6.78
N VAL A 3 5.29 -14.30 5.90
CA VAL A 3 4.67 -12.97 5.78
C VAL A 3 3.17 -13.05 5.97
N ALA A 4 2.56 -11.97 6.44
CA ALA A 4 1.12 -11.84 6.57
C ALA A 4 0.60 -10.52 6.02
N ALA A 5 -0.58 -10.57 5.42
CA ALA A 5 -1.34 -9.40 5.00
C ALA A 5 -2.71 -9.38 5.69
N VAL A 6 -3.09 -8.22 6.20
CA VAL A 6 -4.39 -7.97 6.81
C VAL A 6 -5.31 -7.32 5.77
N GLU A 7 -6.61 -7.61 5.83
CA GLU A 7 -7.65 -6.90 5.09
C GLU A 7 -8.63 -6.27 6.06
N PHE A 8 -8.88 -4.97 5.91
CA PHE A 8 -9.97 -4.32 6.63
C PHE A 8 -11.24 -4.36 5.81
N SER A 9 -12.37 -4.54 6.49
CA SER A 9 -13.70 -4.52 5.92
C SER A 9 -14.51 -3.33 6.42
N TYR A 10 -15.51 -2.92 5.65
CA TYR A 10 -16.38 -1.81 6.03
C TYR A 10 -17.04 -2.07 7.38
N SER A 11 -17.62 -3.25 7.59
CA SER A 11 -18.33 -3.59 8.83
C SER A 11 -17.42 -3.61 10.05
N MET A 12 -16.16 -4.01 9.87
CA MET A 12 -15.16 -3.96 10.94
C MET A 12 -14.86 -2.51 11.33
N LEU A 13 -14.61 -1.64 10.34
CA LEU A 13 -14.29 -0.24 10.59
C LEU A 13 -15.48 0.56 11.13
N ASP A 14 -16.69 0.29 10.66
CA ASP A 14 -17.94 0.95 11.10
C ASP A 14 -18.26 0.68 12.58
N ALA A 15 -17.79 -0.45 13.12
CA ALA A 15 -17.92 -0.80 14.53
C ALA A 15 -16.91 -0.09 15.45
N ILE A 16 -15.91 0.60 14.90
CA ILE A 16 -14.87 1.28 15.67
C ILE A 16 -15.30 2.72 15.98
N GLU A 17 -15.47 3.04 17.27
CA GLU A 17 -15.96 4.34 17.72
C GLU A 17 -14.85 5.25 18.26
N SER A 18 -13.73 4.67 18.69
CA SER A 18 -12.59 5.35 19.32
C SER A 18 -11.23 4.87 18.80
N ARG A 19 -10.21 5.71 18.98
CA ARG A 19 -8.83 5.40 18.55
C ARG A 19 -8.22 4.27 19.36
N GLU A 20 -8.61 4.15 20.63
CA GLU A 20 -8.21 3.06 21.51
C GLU A 20 -8.71 1.73 20.95
N GLN A 21 -10.01 1.62 20.61
CA GLN A 21 -10.57 0.42 19.98
C GLN A 21 -9.86 0.07 18.66
N TYR A 22 -9.48 1.08 17.88
CA TYR A 22 -8.74 0.87 16.64
C TYR A 22 -7.34 0.28 16.89
N LEU A 23 -6.63 0.79 17.89
CA LEU A 23 -5.31 0.30 18.28
C LEU A 23 -5.39 -1.10 18.91
N ASP A 24 -6.43 -1.38 19.70
CA ASP A 24 -6.69 -2.71 20.25
C ASP A 24 -6.94 -3.74 19.12
N MET A 25 -7.69 -3.35 18.08
CA MET A 25 -7.87 -4.18 16.88
C MET A 25 -6.54 -4.45 16.19
N MET A 26 -5.70 -3.42 15.98
CA MET A 26 -4.36 -3.59 15.41
C MET A 26 -3.47 -4.50 16.28
N GLN A 27 -3.52 -4.33 17.60
CA GLN A 27 -2.79 -5.18 18.55
C GLN A 27 -3.23 -6.64 18.44
N GLY A 28 -4.52 -6.91 18.25
CA GLY A 28 -5.03 -8.26 18.00
C GLY A 28 -4.43 -8.92 16.77
N TYR A 29 -4.26 -8.17 15.67
CA TYR A 29 -3.58 -8.67 14.47
C TYR A 29 -2.08 -8.88 14.68
N ILE A 30 -1.42 -8.00 15.43
CA ILE A 30 0.00 -8.16 15.81
C ILE A 30 0.18 -9.43 16.64
N ALA A 31 -0.65 -9.64 17.68
CA ALA A 31 -0.62 -10.84 18.50
C ALA A 31 -0.84 -12.10 17.67
N ARG A 32 -1.84 -12.09 16.77
CA ARG A 32 -2.09 -13.20 15.84
C ARG A 32 -0.89 -13.48 14.93
N ALA A 33 -0.21 -12.44 14.44
CA ALA A 33 0.99 -12.61 13.61
C ALA A 33 2.15 -13.23 14.40
N VAL A 34 2.36 -12.78 15.64
CA VAL A 34 3.36 -13.33 16.56
C VAL A 34 3.07 -14.80 16.88
N ASP A 35 1.84 -15.15 17.21
CA ASP A 35 1.40 -16.53 17.49
C ASP A 35 1.62 -17.49 16.31
N ASN A 36 1.64 -16.95 15.09
CA ASN A 36 1.86 -17.71 13.85
C ASN A 36 3.30 -17.59 13.32
N GLU A 37 4.22 -17.04 14.12
CA GLU A 37 5.65 -16.89 13.79
C GLU A 37 5.86 -16.11 12.47
N VAL A 38 5.06 -15.09 12.24
CA VAL A 38 5.20 -14.19 11.09
C VAL A 38 6.44 -13.30 11.29
N ASP A 39 7.25 -13.15 10.25
CA ASP A 39 8.42 -12.26 10.25
C ASP A 39 8.06 -10.82 9.82
N LEU A 40 7.10 -10.68 8.89
CA LEU A 40 6.62 -9.42 8.33
C LEU A 40 5.09 -9.37 8.27
N LEU A 41 4.50 -8.42 8.99
CA LEU A 41 3.06 -8.12 8.98
C LEU A 41 2.80 -6.82 8.23
N VAL A 42 1.84 -6.86 7.30
CA VAL A 42 1.42 -5.68 6.54
C VAL A 42 -0.04 -5.36 6.83
N PHE A 43 -0.26 -4.15 7.34
CA PHE A 43 -1.58 -3.56 7.48
C PHE A 43 -2.02 -2.80 6.21
N PRO A 44 -3.33 -2.58 6.04
CA PRO A 44 -3.88 -2.00 4.82
C PRO A 44 -3.41 -0.58 4.48
N GLY A 45 -3.62 -0.19 3.22
CA GLY A 45 -3.59 1.22 2.85
C GLY A 45 -4.53 2.05 3.73
N PHE A 46 -4.21 3.31 3.95
CA PHE A 46 -5.05 4.26 4.67
C PHE A 46 -5.37 3.92 6.14
N THR A 47 -4.78 2.87 6.73
CA THR A 47 -4.94 2.54 8.16
C THR A 47 -4.65 3.73 9.06
N GLY A 48 -3.52 4.40 8.87
CA GLY A 48 -3.20 5.60 9.64
C GLY A 48 -4.02 6.82 9.21
N CYS A 49 -4.40 6.93 7.93
CA CYS A 49 -5.31 7.99 7.49
C CYS A 49 -6.66 7.90 8.21
N TYR A 50 -7.23 6.69 8.32
CA TYR A 50 -8.48 6.45 9.02
C TYR A 50 -8.35 6.85 10.50
N TYR A 51 -7.30 6.40 11.20
CA TYR A 51 -6.99 6.81 12.57
C TYR A 51 -6.91 8.34 12.72
N GLN A 52 -6.23 9.02 11.80
CA GLN A 52 -6.11 10.48 11.79
C GLN A 52 -7.48 11.16 11.66
N LEU A 53 -8.33 10.69 10.74
CA LEU A 53 -9.67 11.24 10.51
C LEU A 53 -10.60 11.10 11.73
N MET A 54 -10.37 10.15 12.64
CA MET A 54 -11.21 9.97 13.83
C MET A 54 -11.23 11.19 14.77
N GLU A 55 -10.22 12.07 14.70
CA GLU A 55 -10.19 13.36 15.45
C GLU A 55 -11.13 14.42 14.87
N PHE A 56 -11.46 14.31 13.58
CA PHE A 56 -12.12 15.36 12.80
C PHE A 56 -13.56 14.98 12.46
N LYS A 57 -14.25 14.29 13.38
CA LYS A 57 -15.64 13.82 13.18
C LYS A 57 -16.52 14.96 12.67
N GLY A 58 -17.03 14.83 11.43
CA GLY A 58 -17.93 15.82 10.83
C GLY A 58 -17.31 16.75 9.78
N GLN A 59 -15.99 16.71 9.59
CA GLN A 59 -15.30 17.53 8.58
C GLN A 59 -15.12 16.75 7.27
N ASN A 60 -14.99 17.49 6.16
CA ASN A 60 -14.65 16.90 4.86
C ASN A 60 -13.14 16.60 4.79
N LEU A 61 -12.74 15.78 3.81
CA LEU A 61 -11.33 15.41 3.62
C LEU A 61 -10.41 16.62 3.44
N HIS A 62 -10.82 17.63 2.67
CA HIS A 62 -9.98 18.79 2.35
C HIS A 62 -9.62 19.62 3.59
N GLN A 63 -10.61 19.84 4.47
CA GLN A 63 -10.41 20.50 5.76
C GLN A 63 -9.51 19.67 6.68
N THR A 64 -9.68 18.36 6.66
CA THR A 64 -9.01 17.48 7.61
C THR A 64 -7.53 17.28 7.29
N VAL A 65 -7.19 17.05 6.00
CA VAL A 65 -5.84 16.67 5.55
C VAL A 65 -4.78 17.69 6.00
N THR A 66 -5.09 18.98 6.02
CA THR A 66 -4.15 20.03 6.44
C THR A 66 -3.88 20.04 7.96
N GLY A 67 -4.81 19.51 8.76
CA GLY A 67 -4.72 19.44 10.21
C GLY A 67 -4.11 18.15 10.75
N VAL A 68 -3.90 17.13 9.92
CA VAL A 68 -3.49 15.81 10.41
C VAL A 68 -2.09 15.79 11.00
N CYS A 69 -1.93 15.02 12.07
CA CYS A 69 -0.64 14.71 12.68
C CYS A 69 -0.42 13.20 12.65
N HIS A 70 0.60 12.75 11.91
CA HIS A 70 0.94 11.32 11.84
C HIS A 70 1.67 10.81 13.09
N GLN A 71 2.30 11.68 13.86
CA GLN A 71 3.19 11.27 14.95
C GLN A 71 2.47 10.46 16.02
N GLN A 72 1.22 10.79 16.34
CA GLN A 72 0.44 10.04 17.33
C GLN A 72 0.19 8.60 16.88
N PHE A 73 -0.22 8.42 15.62
CA PHE A 73 -0.44 7.08 15.04
C PHE A 73 0.86 6.27 15.05
N ILE A 74 1.93 6.85 14.52
CA ILE A 74 3.23 6.17 14.42
C ILE A 74 3.82 5.84 15.79
N HIS A 75 3.73 6.76 16.76
CA HIS A 75 4.14 6.50 18.12
C HIS A 75 3.36 5.34 18.73
N SER A 76 2.03 5.31 18.56
CA SER A 76 1.18 4.23 19.07
C SER A 76 1.58 2.87 18.49
N VAL A 77 1.82 2.78 17.19
CA VAL A 77 2.24 1.51 16.57
C VAL A 77 3.67 1.13 16.97
N MET A 78 4.58 2.11 17.14
CA MET A 78 5.91 1.85 17.69
C MET A 78 5.81 1.23 19.10
N GLU A 79 4.99 1.77 19.98
CA GLU A 79 4.76 1.21 21.33
C GLU A 79 4.23 -0.23 21.25
N LEU A 80 3.23 -0.50 20.38
CA LEU A 80 2.71 -1.86 20.15
C LEU A 80 3.77 -2.84 19.63
N SER A 81 4.79 -2.35 18.93
CA SER A 81 5.83 -3.18 18.33
C SER A 81 7.01 -3.51 19.25
N LYS A 82 7.19 -2.78 20.38
CA LYS A 82 8.40 -2.86 21.22
C LYS A 82 8.73 -4.25 21.75
N GLU A 83 7.69 -5.05 22.03
CA GLU A 83 7.83 -6.36 22.66
C GLU A 83 8.09 -7.49 21.65
N TYR A 84 8.10 -7.18 20.36
CA TYR A 84 8.14 -8.19 19.29
C TYR A 84 9.23 -7.89 18.27
N GLU A 85 9.99 -8.93 17.88
CA GLU A 85 10.89 -8.86 16.72
C GLU A 85 10.15 -9.03 15.38
N LEU A 86 8.92 -8.53 15.29
CA LEU A 86 8.08 -8.54 14.10
C LEU A 86 8.34 -7.27 13.27
N LEU A 87 8.66 -7.44 11.99
CA LEU A 87 8.69 -6.31 11.06
C LEU A 87 7.25 -5.92 10.71
N ILE A 88 6.87 -4.67 10.92
CA ILE A 88 5.51 -4.18 10.74
C ILE A 88 5.50 -3.07 9.70
N CYS A 89 4.66 -3.20 8.69
CA CYS A 89 4.15 -2.07 7.95
C CYS A 89 2.80 -1.68 8.56
N PRO A 90 2.67 -0.50 9.18
CA PRO A 90 1.44 -0.09 9.88
C PRO A 90 0.32 0.33 8.91
N GLY A 91 0.48 0.07 7.62
CA GLY A 91 -0.35 0.63 6.57
C GLY A 91 0.16 1.99 6.10
N SER A 92 -0.69 2.75 5.43
CA SER A 92 -0.35 4.10 4.99
C SER A 92 -1.10 5.18 5.77
N TYR A 93 -0.50 6.37 5.81
CA TYR A 93 -0.91 7.52 6.60
C TYR A 93 -0.58 8.83 5.88
N TRP A 94 -1.19 9.94 6.31
CA TRP A 94 -0.81 11.25 5.82
C TRP A 94 0.30 11.85 6.67
N GLU A 95 1.48 12.01 6.10
CA GLU A 95 2.65 12.61 6.72
C GLU A 95 2.67 14.11 6.48
N ARG A 96 2.54 14.89 7.55
CA ARG A 96 2.75 16.35 7.51
C ARG A 96 4.22 16.71 7.72
N GLN A 97 4.78 17.51 6.81
CA GLN A 97 6.09 18.15 6.92
C GLN A 97 5.96 19.64 6.59
N GLY A 98 5.88 20.48 7.62
CA GLY A 98 5.61 21.91 7.43
C GLY A 98 4.21 22.13 6.84
N GLU A 99 4.15 22.82 5.70
CA GLU A 99 2.90 23.06 4.96
C GLU A 99 2.54 21.92 4.01
N ASP A 100 3.50 21.03 3.72
CA ASP A 100 3.27 19.89 2.83
C ASP A 100 2.66 18.70 3.57
N VAL A 101 1.74 18.01 2.90
CA VAL A 101 1.17 16.74 3.35
C VAL A 101 1.41 15.68 2.29
N PHE A 102 2.02 14.57 2.67
CA PHE A 102 2.34 13.46 1.79
C PHE A 102 1.50 12.24 2.16
N HIS A 103 1.10 11.44 1.18
CA HIS A 103 0.67 10.08 1.44
C HIS A 103 1.92 9.20 1.60
N ALA A 104 2.07 8.55 2.75
CA ALA A 104 3.30 7.85 3.12
C ALA A 104 3.02 6.53 3.85
N SER A 105 4.05 5.71 3.96
CA SER A 105 4.08 4.52 4.81
C SER A 105 5.50 4.30 5.33
N CYS A 106 5.66 3.34 6.23
CA CYS A 106 6.94 2.99 6.80
C CYS A 106 7.04 1.48 7.09
N LEU A 107 8.26 1.03 7.39
CA LEU A 107 8.51 -0.22 8.08
C LEU A 107 9.12 0.09 9.43
N LEU A 108 8.60 -0.56 10.46
CA LEU A 108 9.08 -0.44 11.83
C LEU A 108 9.25 -1.80 12.48
N GLN A 109 10.14 -1.90 13.46
CA GLN A 109 10.38 -3.09 14.26
C GLN A 109 10.90 -2.66 15.63
N SER A 110 10.46 -3.32 16.70
CA SER A 110 10.95 -3.08 18.07
C SER A 110 10.92 -1.60 18.50
N GLY A 111 9.90 -0.85 18.07
CA GLY A 111 9.76 0.57 18.38
C GLY A 111 10.59 1.53 17.53
N GLU A 112 11.32 1.06 16.52
CA GLU A 112 12.15 1.88 15.63
C GLU A 112 11.63 1.86 14.19
N ILE A 113 11.67 3.01 13.52
CA ILE A 113 11.34 3.12 12.09
C ILE A 113 12.60 2.81 11.28
N LEU A 114 12.54 1.78 10.45
CA LEU A 114 13.66 1.32 9.63
C LEU A 114 13.62 1.91 8.21
N LEU A 115 12.42 2.09 7.64
CA LEU A 115 12.22 2.64 6.29
C LEU A 115 11.02 3.57 6.30
N LYS A 116 11.09 4.67 5.54
CA LYS A 116 9.93 5.52 5.21
C LYS A 116 9.83 5.63 3.70
N GLN A 117 8.60 5.66 3.19
CA GLN A 117 8.34 5.88 1.77
C GLN A 117 7.19 6.86 1.62
N ARG A 118 7.40 7.90 0.79
CA ARG A 118 6.33 8.81 0.33
C ARG A 118 5.88 8.37 -1.05
N GLN A 119 4.58 8.42 -1.30
CA GLN A 119 3.98 8.04 -2.57
C GLN A 119 4.50 8.91 -3.71
N LEU A 120 4.86 8.30 -4.84
CA LEU A 120 5.45 9.01 -5.96
C LEU A 120 4.40 9.59 -6.89
N TYR A 121 3.40 8.80 -7.26
CA TYR A 121 2.38 9.21 -8.24
C TYR A 121 1.06 9.44 -7.53
N LEU A 122 0.47 10.63 -7.70
CA LEU A 122 -0.78 10.99 -7.06
C LEU A 122 -1.97 10.73 -8.00
N ALA A 123 -3.02 10.11 -7.46
CA ALA A 123 -4.31 10.03 -8.12
C ALA A 123 -4.93 11.43 -8.29
N LYS A 124 -5.99 11.51 -9.10
CA LYS A 124 -6.73 12.76 -9.30
C LYS A 124 -7.20 13.36 -7.96
N TRP A 125 -7.85 12.55 -7.13
CA TRP A 125 -8.39 13.00 -5.84
C TRP A 125 -7.31 13.40 -4.83
N GLU A 126 -6.14 12.74 -4.85
CA GLU A 126 -5.02 13.12 -3.99
C GLU A 126 -4.46 14.50 -4.37
N ARG A 127 -4.46 14.83 -5.67
CA ARG A 127 -4.09 16.18 -6.15
C ARG A 127 -5.13 17.23 -5.78
N GLU A 128 -6.42 16.89 -5.80
CA GLU A 128 -7.51 17.77 -5.35
C GLU A 128 -7.41 18.09 -3.84
N LEU A 129 -6.83 17.18 -3.06
CA LEU A 129 -6.47 17.40 -1.65
C LEU A 129 -5.15 18.15 -1.46
N SER A 130 -4.52 18.60 -2.54
CA SER A 130 -3.21 19.27 -2.53
C SER A 130 -2.11 18.47 -1.83
N LEU A 131 -2.16 17.14 -1.94
CA LEU A 131 -1.07 16.30 -1.44
C LEU A 131 0.21 16.54 -2.26
N SER A 132 1.33 16.53 -1.57
CA SER A 132 2.67 16.56 -2.14
C SER A 132 3.14 15.13 -2.42
N ARG A 133 4.04 14.98 -3.41
CA ARG A 133 4.57 13.68 -3.85
C ARG A 133 6.03 13.49 -3.45
N GLY A 134 6.40 12.23 -3.22
CA GLY A 134 7.79 11.78 -3.17
C GLY A 134 8.47 11.80 -4.55
N THR A 135 9.78 11.59 -4.54
CA THR A 135 10.65 11.73 -5.72
C THR A 135 11.52 10.52 -6.03
N ASP A 136 11.81 9.63 -5.07
CA ASP A 136 12.47 8.35 -5.28
C ASP A 136 11.90 7.27 -4.34
N VAL A 137 12.37 6.03 -4.52
CA VAL A 137 12.12 4.91 -3.61
C VAL A 137 13.35 4.57 -2.80
N GLU A 138 13.14 4.05 -1.60
CA GLU A 138 14.19 3.54 -0.72
C GLU A 138 13.99 2.05 -0.42
N VAL A 139 15.09 1.36 -0.06
CA VAL A 139 15.09 -0.06 0.29
C VAL A 139 15.92 -0.27 1.55
N ILE A 140 15.48 -1.20 2.39
CA ILE A 140 16.24 -1.67 3.56
C ILE A 140 16.53 -3.15 3.44
N GLU A 141 17.52 -3.63 4.19
CA GLU A 141 17.77 -5.07 4.33
C GLU A 141 17.43 -5.52 5.75
N VAL A 142 16.53 -6.49 5.88
CA VAL A 142 16.13 -7.07 7.17
C VAL A 142 16.21 -8.59 7.06
N LYS A 143 16.95 -9.23 7.98
CA LYS A 143 17.19 -10.69 7.98
C LYS A 143 17.67 -11.25 6.61
N GLY A 144 18.46 -10.47 5.87
CA GLY A 144 18.96 -10.84 4.54
C GLY A 144 17.96 -10.69 3.38
N TRP A 145 16.84 -10.00 3.61
CA TRP A 145 15.85 -9.68 2.59
C TRP A 145 15.84 -8.18 2.31
N LYS A 146 16.01 -7.81 1.04
CA LYS A 146 15.87 -6.43 0.61
C LYS A 146 14.40 -6.09 0.41
N THR A 147 13.91 -5.16 1.22
CA THR A 147 12.49 -4.79 1.31
C THR A 147 12.30 -3.34 0.88
N GLY A 148 11.32 -3.11 -0.01
CA GLY A 148 10.85 -1.78 -0.39
C GLY A 148 9.35 -1.61 -0.20
N ILE A 149 8.83 -0.40 -0.43
CA ILE A 149 7.40 -0.08 -0.32
C ILE A 149 6.89 0.49 -1.65
N MET A 150 5.70 0.07 -2.09
CA MET A 150 4.90 0.74 -3.13
C MET A 150 3.56 1.17 -2.54
N LEU A 151 3.11 2.40 -2.82
CA LEU A 151 1.90 2.95 -2.20
C LEU A 151 0.79 3.19 -3.21
N ALA A 152 -0.40 2.66 -2.90
CA ALA A 152 -1.67 2.92 -3.60
C ALA A 152 -1.52 3.15 -5.11
N THR A 153 -1.48 4.41 -5.57
CA THR A 153 -1.42 4.76 -6.98
C THR A 153 -0.11 4.33 -7.68
N ASP A 154 1.01 4.22 -6.95
CA ASP A 154 2.32 3.81 -7.48
C ASP A 154 2.28 2.43 -8.14
N VAL A 155 1.38 1.54 -7.68
CA VAL A 155 1.26 0.17 -8.20
C VAL A 155 0.87 0.14 -9.67
N PHE A 156 0.31 1.21 -10.22
CA PHE A 156 -0.04 1.31 -11.64
C PHE A 156 1.14 1.78 -12.51
N TYR A 157 2.19 2.34 -11.91
CA TYR A 157 3.32 2.94 -12.61
C TYR A 157 4.50 1.94 -12.69
N PRO A 158 4.77 1.33 -13.86
CA PRO A 158 5.77 0.28 -13.98
C PRO A 158 7.19 0.73 -13.60
N GLN A 159 7.48 2.04 -13.67
CA GLN A 159 8.78 2.60 -13.33
C GLN A 159 9.12 2.43 -11.85
N VAL A 160 8.11 2.47 -10.95
CA VAL A 160 8.33 2.35 -9.50
C VAL A 160 8.82 0.95 -9.16
N ALA A 161 8.06 -0.07 -9.57
CA ALA A 161 8.45 -1.47 -9.36
C ALA A 161 9.77 -1.82 -10.05
N ARG A 162 10.02 -1.27 -11.25
CA ARG A 162 11.29 -1.48 -11.96
C ARG A 162 12.47 -0.84 -11.21
N ARG A 163 12.29 0.36 -10.63
CA ARG A 163 13.32 1.03 -9.84
C ARG A 163 13.69 0.21 -8.60
N LEU A 164 12.70 -0.29 -7.86
CA LEU A 164 12.91 -1.21 -6.72
C LEU A 164 13.65 -2.47 -7.17
N ALA A 165 13.19 -3.14 -8.23
CA ALA A 165 13.84 -4.35 -8.74
C ALA A 165 15.30 -4.13 -9.14
N LEU A 166 15.61 -2.98 -9.77
CA LEU A 166 16.99 -2.61 -10.12
C LEU A 166 17.86 -2.28 -8.90
N MET A 167 17.27 -1.96 -7.76
CA MET A 167 17.97 -1.82 -6.47
C MET A 167 18.21 -3.19 -5.79
N GLY A 168 17.79 -4.28 -6.44
CA GLY A 168 17.94 -5.64 -5.95
C GLY A 168 16.91 -6.03 -4.89
N THR A 169 15.75 -5.36 -4.87
CA THR A 169 14.65 -5.69 -3.94
C THR A 169 14.19 -7.14 -4.13
N ASP A 170 13.92 -7.80 -3.01
CA ASP A 170 13.38 -9.16 -2.96
C ASP A 170 11.88 -9.16 -2.76
N ILE A 171 11.43 -8.31 -1.84
CA ILE A 171 10.06 -8.21 -1.39
C ILE A 171 9.61 -6.75 -1.40
N VAL A 172 8.40 -6.52 -1.89
CA VAL A 172 7.74 -5.23 -1.81
C VAL A 172 6.54 -5.33 -0.89
N VAL A 173 6.43 -4.38 0.02
CA VAL A 173 5.24 -4.18 0.83
C VAL A 173 4.32 -3.17 0.14
N SER A 174 3.04 -3.51 -0.01
CA SER A 174 2.10 -2.72 -0.78
C SER A 174 0.78 -2.51 -0.01
N PRO A 175 0.74 -1.54 0.93
CA PRO A 175 -0.52 -1.15 1.56
C PRO A 175 -1.35 -0.35 0.53
N VAL A 176 -2.55 -0.85 0.23
CA VAL A 176 -3.39 -0.34 -0.87
C VAL A 176 -4.85 -0.11 -0.43
N GLY A 177 -5.52 0.70 -1.23
CA GLY A 177 -6.98 0.86 -1.27
C GLY A 177 -7.31 1.57 -2.57
N PHE A 178 -8.18 0.99 -3.38
CA PHE A 178 -8.53 1.54 -4.68
C PHE A 178 -9.86 2.26 -4.59
N VAL A 179 -9.92 3.49 -5.14
CA VAL A 179 -11.17 4.25 -5.13
C VAL A 179 -12.20 3.55 -6.00
N GLY A 180 -13.37 3.35 -5.39
CA GLY A 180 -14.58 2.91 -6.04
C GLY A 180 -15.04 1.51 -5.61
N ASP A 181 -16.04 1.02 -6.34
CA ASP A 181 -16.61 -0.31 -6.12
C ASP A 181 -15.64 -1.44 -6.46
N ARG A 182 -16.06 -2.67 -6.11
CA ARG A 182 -15.32 -3.90 -6.40
C ARG A 182 -14.87 -4.00 -7.86
N ASN A 183 -13.55 -3.92 -8.07
CA ASN A 183 -12.93 -4.01 -9.38
C ASN A 183 -11.62 -4.82 -9.34
N ALA A 184 -11.76 -6.15 -9.41
CA ALA A 184 -10.62 -7.06 -9.39
C ALA A 184 -9.68 -6.86 -10.60
N CYS A 185 -10.23 -6.48 -11.77
CA CYS A 185 -9.42 -6.22 -12.96
C CYS A 185 -8.47 -5.04 -12.77
N LEU A 186 -8.95 -3.97 -12.13
CA LEU A 186 -8.11 -2.82 -11.77
C LEU A 186 -6.98 -3.27 -10.84
N GLN A 187 -7.29 -3.97 -9.75
CA GLN A 187 -6.28 -4.43 -8.80
C GLN A 187 -5.20 -5.31 -9.46
N VAL A 188 -5.60 -6.28 -10.28
CA VAL A 188 -4.67 -7.17 -11.01
C VAL A 188 -3.80 -6.40 -12.02
N SER A 189 -4.33 -5.34 -12.65
CA SER A 189 -3.55 -4.48 -13.55
C SER A 189 -2.41 -3.71 -12.85
N GLY A 190 -2.50 -3.59 -11.52
CA GLY A 190 -1.49 -2.96 -10.67
C GLY A 190 -0.47 -3.98 -10.15
N VAL A 191 -0.64 -4.38 -8.89
CA VAL A 191 0.36 -5.09 -8.09
C VAL A 191 0.81 -6.40 -8.72
N TRP A 192 -0.13 -7.25 -9.15
CA TRP A 192 0.17 -8.54 -9.76
C TRP A 192 1.12 -8.37 -10.95
N GLN A 193 0.80 -7.44 -11.87
CA GLN A 193 1.63 -7.18 -13.04
C GLN A 193 3.05 -6.74 -12.63
N LYS A 194 3.18 -5.94 -11.57
CA LYS A 194 4.48 -5.45 -11.08
C LYS A 194 5.30 -6.56 -10.46
N ALA A 195 4.67 -7.50 -9.74
CA ALA A 195 5.33 -8.69 -9.22
C ALA A 195 5.91 -9.54 -10.37
N GLN A 196 5.12 -9.82 -11.40
CA GLN A 196 5.53 -10.70 -12.50
C GLN A 196 6.61 -10.07 -13.40
N LEU A 197 6.44 -8.80 -13.80
CA LEU A 197 7.39 -8.13 -14.70
C LEU A 197 8.78 -7.91 -14.08
N ASN A 198 8.90 -8.01 -12.76
CA ASN A 198 10.12 -7.72 -12.02
C ASN A 198 10.59 -8.90 -11.16
N HIS A 199 9.88 -10.04 -11.20
CA HIS A 199 10.14 -11.20 -10.35
C HIS A 199 10.29 -10.84 -8.88
N LEU A 200 9.33 -10.11 -8.33
CA LEU A 200 9.33 -9.70 -6.92
C LEU A 200 8.32 -10.55 -6.14
N PHE A 201 8.60 -10.80 -4.87
CA PHE A 201 7.52 -11.07 -3.92
C PHE A 201 6.80 -9.75 -3.62
N VAL A 202 5.48 -9.76 -3.51
CA VAL A 202 4.73 -8.57 -3.09
C VAL A 202 3.68 -8.95 -2.07
N VAL A 203 3.66 -8.26 -0.94
CA VAL A 203 2.65 -8.43 0.11
C VAL A 203 1.68 -7.26 0.00
N GLU A 204 0.53 -7.51 -0.62
CA GLU A 204 -0.53 -6.54 -0.84
C GLU A 204 -1.57 -6.64 0.27
N SER A 205 -1.86 -5.50 0.91
CA SER A 205 -2.80 -5.44 2.05
C SER A 205 -3.82 -4.32 1.82
N ALA A 206 -5.09 -4.68 1.84
CA ALA A 206 -6.16 -3.88 1.28
C ALA A 206 -7.13 -3.32 2.32
N PHE A 207 -7.53 -2.08 2.10
CA PHE A 207 -8.49 -1.35 2.92
C PHE A 207 -9.82 -1.27 2.19
N ASN A 208 -10.87 -1.80 2.82
CA ASN A 208 -12.23 -1.66 2.34
C ASN A 208 -13.03 -0.82 3.34
N GLY A 209 -13.37 0.41 2.97
CA GLY A 209 -14.05 1.33 3.86
C GLY A 209 -14.22 2.72 3.27
N ILE A 210 -14.84 3.61 4.05
CA ILE A 210 -15.03 5.01 3.67
C ILE A 210 -13.99 5.87 4.37
N LEU A 211 -13.27 6.69 3.60
CA LEU A 211 -12.46 7.79 4.11
C LEU A 211 -13.24 9.11 4.01
N GLY A 212 -13.31 9.85 5.11
CA GLY A 212 -14.00 11.14 5.18
C GLY A 212 -15.51 11.01 5.37
N LYS A 213 -16.22 12.13 5.27
CA LYS A 213 -17.69 12.17 5.36
C LYS A 213 -18.26 12.86 4.12
N LYS A 214 -19.36 12.29 3.61
CA LYS A 214 -20.09 12.84 2.47
C LYS A 214 -20.59 14.25 2.81
N GLU A 215 -20.32 15.21 1.94
CA GLU A 215 -20.92 16.55 2.08
C GLU A 215 -22.45 16.45 1.92
N PRO A 216 -23.24 17.30 2.60
CA PRO A 216 -24.66 17.43 2.31
C PRO A 216 -24.82 17.79 0.82
N GLU A 217 -25.53 16.96 0.06
CA GLU A 217 -25.61 17.06 -1.41
C GLU A 217 -25.99 18.47 -1.89
N GLN A 218 -25.20 19.03 -2.81
CA GLN A 218 -25.78 19.84 -3.89
C GLN A 218 -26.08 18.86 -5.03
N ASP A 219 -27.36 18.66 -5.33
CA ASP A 219 -27.84 17.77 -6.39
C ASP A 219 -27.28 18.22 -7.75
N SER A 220 -26.18 17.61 -8.19
CA SER A 220 -25.55 17.90 -9.48
C SER A 220 -26.28 17.24 -10.65
N GLY A 221 -27.25 16.36 -10.37
CA GLY A 221 -28.02 15.63 -11.39
C GLY A 221 -27.21 14.61 -12.20
N ASP A 222 -25.90 14.44 -11.93
CA ASP A 222 -25.03 13.55 -12.68
C ASP A 222 -25.00 12.15 -12.06
N TYR A 223 -25.27 11.11 -12.87
CA TYR A 223 -25.38 9.73 -12.39
C TYR A 223 -24.04 9.16 -11.92
N ALA A 224 -22.92 9.73 -12.39
CA ALA A 224 -21.57 9.37 -11.97
C ALA A 224 -21.20 9.87 -10.55
N ASP A 225 -21.78 11.00 -10.10
CA ASP A 225 -21.52 11.60 -8.79
C ASP A 225 -22.16 10.82 -7.63
N LYS A 226 -23.20 10.03 -7.91
CA LYS A 226 -23.98 9.36 -6.86
C LYS A 226 -23.28 8.16 -6.22
N PHE A 227 -22.29 7.58 -6.87
CA PHE A 227 -21.74 6.30 -6.43
C PHE A 227 -20.22 6.23 -6.25
N ASN A 228 -19.39 7.13 -6.81
CA ASN A 228 -17.93 6.95 -6.69
C ASN A 228 -17.06 8.18 -6.43
N ASP A 229 -17.56 9.42 -6.52
CA ASP A 229 -16.69 10.62 -6.42
C ASP A 229 -17.36 11.85 -5.80
N GLY A 230 -18.39 11.67 -4.97
CA GLY A 230 -19.04 12.79 -4.27
C GLY A 230 -18.06 13.62 -3.41
N PRO A 231 -18.28 14.94 -3.27
CA PRO A 231 -17.38 15.78 -2.48
C PRO A 231 -17.32 15.30 -1.01
N GLY A 232 -16.11 15.26 -0.46
CA GLY A 232 -15.85 15.04 0.96
C GLY A 232 -15.59 13.61 1.44
N HIS A 233 -15.81 12.57 0.63
CA HIS A 233 -15.49 11.18 1.02
C HIS A 233 -14.97 10.31 -0.13
N ARG A 234 -14.33 9.19 0.19
CA ARG A 234 -13.88 8.17 -0.78
C ARG A 234 -14.26 6.79 -0.29
N MET A 235 -14.98 6.03 -1.11
CA MET A 235 -15.14 4.60 -0.93
C MET A 235 -13.90 3.90 -1.47
N LEU A 236 -13.32 3.01 -0.68
CA LEU A 236 -12.15 2.23 -1.05
C LEU A 236 -12.50 0.75 -1.05
N TRP A 237 -11.89 0.04 -2.01
CA TRP A 237 -11.99 -1.40 -2.12
C TRP A 237 -10.64 -2.03 -2.52
N GLY A 238 -10.42 -3.28 -2.12
CA GLY A 238 -9.36 -4.14 -2.59
C GLY A 238 -9.32 -5.46 -1.84
N GLU A 239 -8.59 -6.44 -2.37
CA GLU A 239 -8.32 -7.70 -1.67
C GLU A 239 -6.87 -7.78 -1.21
N SER A 240 -6.60 -8.42 -0.07
CA SER A 240 -5.23 -8.67 0.35
C SER A 240 -4.68 -9.94 -0.31
N ILE A 241 -3.50 -9.82 -0.91
CA ILE A 241 -2.93 -10.86 -1.77
C ILE A 241 -1.42 -10.94 -1.53
N ILE A 242 -0.91 -12.16 -1.37
CA ILE A 242 0.54 -12.40 -1.34
C ILE A 242 0.94 -12.94 -2.70
N HIS A 243 1.71 -12.14 -3.44
CA HIS A 243 2.16 -12.44 -4.80
C HIS A 243 3.57 -13.02 -4.82
N ALA A 244 3.81 -13.92 -5.77
CA ALA A 244 5.13 -14.42 -6.10
C ALA A 244 5.29 -14.59 -7.61
N PRO A 245 6.51 -14.74 -8.14
CA PRO A 245 6.73 -15.07 -9.54
C PRO A 245 5.94 -16.33 -9.96
N LEU A 246 5.36 -16.34 -11.17
CA LEU A 246 4.49 -17.43 -11.66
C LEU A 246 5.03 -18.85 -11.38
N PRO A 247 6.30 -19.19 -11.70
CA PRO A 247 6.80 -20.57 -11.50
C PRO A 247 6.85 -21.01 -10.03
N MET A 248 6.60 -20.10 -9.10
CA MET A 248 6.64 -20.34 -7.66
C MET A 248 5.27 -20.53 -7.04
N THR A 249 4.17 -20.32 -7.79
CA THR A 249 2.81 -20.44 -7.25
C THR A 249 2.15 -21.75 -7.66
N PRO A 250 1.27 -22.32 -6.82
CA PRO A 250 0.70 -23.65 -7.05
C PRO A 250 -0.05 -23.82 -8.38
N HIS A 251 -0.59 -22.72 -8.90
CA HIS A 251 -1.41 -22.69 -10.12
C HIS A 251 -0.76 -21.88 -11.25
N GLU A 252 0.50 -21.48 -11.09
CA GLU A 252 1.21 -20.58 -12.02
C GLU A 252 0.44 -19.28 -12.34
N ASP A 253 -0.33 -18.81 -11.36
CA ASP A 253 -1.18 -17.63 -11.42
C ASP A 253 -0.58 -16.41 -10.71
N GLY A 254 0.61 -16.56 -10.11
CA GLY A 254 1.30 -15.50 -9.38
C GLY A 254 0.75 -15.20 -7.98
N ILE A 255 -0.20 -16.00 -7.47
CA ILE A 255 -0.82 -15.81 -6.15
C ILE A 255 -0.46 -16.97 -5.22
N LEU A 256 0.14 -16.67 -4.05
CA LEU A 256 0.37 -17.65 -2.99
C LEU A 256 -0.83 -17.77 -2.05
N GLN A 257 -1.41 -16.63 -1.69
CA GLN A 257 -2.63 -16.55 -0.87
C GLN A 257 -3.42 -15.30 -1.21
N ARG A 258 -4.72 -15.36 -0.98
CA ARG A 258 -5.66 -14.25 -1.17
C ARG A 258 -6.80 -14.35 -0.17
N THR A 259 -7.23 -13.21 0.34
CA THR A 259 -8.43 -13.11 1.18
C THR A 259 -9.66 -13.47 0.36
N TYR A 260 -10.60 -14.18 1.00
CA TYR A 260 -11.84 -14.61 0.37
C TYR A 260 -12.91 -14.82 1.43
N GLY A 261 -14.12 -14.32 1.18
CA GLY A 261 -15.24 -14.40 2.12
C GLY A 261 -14.92 -13.65 3.41
N ASN A 262 -14.95 -14.35 4.55
CA ASN A 262 -14.73 -13.77 5.87
C ASN A 262 -13.26 -13.82 6.34
N LYS A 263 -12.31 -14.13 5.45
CA LYS A 263 -10.89 -14.17 5.80
C LYS A 263 -10.28 -12.78 5.67
N ASP A 264 -9.92 -12.17 6.79
CA ASP A 264 -9.29 -10.86 6.94
C ASP A 264 -7.76 -10.91 7.12
N PHE A 265 -7.18 -12.12 7.11
CA PHE A 265 -5.77 -12.35 7.40
C PHE A 265 -5.26 -13.54 6.61
N VAL A 266 -4.23 -13.33 5.80
CA VAL A 266 -3.59 -14.37 4.97
C VAL A 266 -2.10 -14.41 5.21
N MET A 267 -1.51 -15.61 5.11
CA MET A 267 -0.09 -15.85 5.37
C MET A 267 0.56 -16.75 4.33
N ALA A 268 1.82 -16.50 3.99
CA ALA A 268 2.59 -17.39 3.14
C ALA A 268 4.06 -17.45 3.55
N ASP A 269 4.70 -18.58 3.27
CA ASP A 269 6.13 -18.75 3.40
C ASP A 269 6.82 -18.38 2.08
N LEU A 270 7.74 -17.43 2.14
CA LEU A 270 8.52 -16.95 1.00
C LEU A 270 9.90 -17.61 0.97
N ASP A 271 10.33 -18.01 -0.24
CA ASP A 271 11.55 -18.77 -0.50
C ASP A 271 12.47 -18.05 -1.50
N LEU A 272 13.55 -17.42 -0.99
CA LEU A 272 14.55 -16.74 -1.83
C LEU A 272 15.32 -17.68 -2.75
N GLN A 273 15.54 -18.93 -2.35
CA GLN A 273 16.31 -19.88 -3.16
C GLN A 273 15.51 -20.28 -4.38
N LYS A 274 14.23 -20.62 -4.22
CA LYS A 274 13.31 -20.89 -5.34
C LYS A 274 13.16 -19.69 -6.25
N ARG A 275 13.05 -18.47 -5.68
CA ARG A 275 13.03 -17.25 -6.49
C ARG A 275 14.31 -17.07 -7.31
N SER A 276 15.46 -17.29 -6.69
CA SER A 276 16.75 -17.23 -7.37
C SER A 276 16.87 -18.27 -8.50
N GLN A 277 16.26 -19.44 -8.33
CA GLN A 277 16.19 -20.46 -9.38
C GLN A 277 15.26 -20.01 -10.52
N ALA A 278 14.05 -19.52 -10.22
CA ALA A 278 13.12 -19.02 -11.23
C ALA A 278 13.73 -17.89 -12.06
N LEU A 279 14.50 -17.00 -11.42
CA LEU A 279 15.27 -15.94 -12.10
C LEU A 279 16.37 -16.47 -13.03
N LYS A 280 16.87 -17.70 -12.89
CA LYS A 280 17.85 -18.26 -13.84
C LYS A 280 17.19 -18.71 -15.14
N GLU A 281 15.94 -19.15 -15.07
CA GLU A 281 15.18 -19.63 -16.22
C GLU A 281 14.56 -18.46 -17.01
N PHE A 282 14.02 -17.46 -16.30
CA PHE A 282 13.47 -16.25 -16.91
C PHE A 282 13.87 -15.03 -16.09
N ASN A 283 14.71 -14.16 -16.66
CA ASN A 283 15.11 -12.91 -16.03
C ASN A 283 14.77 -11.71 -16.92
N ALA A 284 13.63 -11.06 -16.66
CA ALA A 284 13.24 -9.87 -17.41
C ALA A 284 14.18 -8.66 -17.19
N LEU A 285 15.03 -8.67 -16.15
CA LEU A 285 15.95 -7.56 -15.86
C LEU A 285 17.20 -7.59 -16.75
N VAL A 286 17.72 -8.77 -17.13
CA VAL A 286 18.90 -8.86 -18.02
C VAL A 286 18.57 -8.55 -19.48
N GLN A 287 17.29 -8.64 -19.85
CA GLN A 287 16.81 -8.32 -21.20
C GLN A 287 16.44 -6.83 -21.38
N LEU A 288 16.69 -6.01 -20.36
CA LEU A 288 16.45 -4.57 -20.44
C LEU A 288 17.26 -3.94 -21.58
N ASN A 289 16.70 -2.90 -22.20
CA ASN A 289 17.37 -2.12 -23.23
C ASN A 289 17.57 -0.66 -22.79
N PRO A 290 18.60 -0.36 -21.95
CA PRO A 290 18.83 0.98 -21.41
C PRO A 290 18.97 2.05 -22.49
N GLY A 291 19.69 1.75 -23.59
CA GLY A 291 19.87 2.69 -24.69
C GLY A 291 18.58 3.05 -25.41
N PHE A 292 17.59 2.15 -25.45
CA PHE A 292 16.25 2.47 -25.93
C PHE A 292 15.49 3.38 -24.95
N TYR A 293 15.59 3.13 -23.64
CA TYR A 293 14.91 3.94 -22.63
C TYR A 293 15.46 5.38 -22.55
N GLU A 294 16.77 5.56 -22.72
CA GLU A 294 17.37 6.89 -22.82
C GLU A 294 16.80 7.68 -24.00
N LYS A 295 16.61 7.02 -25.15
CA LYS A 295 15.97 7.64 -26.32
C LYS A 295 14.52 8.03 -26.05
N ILE A 296 13.75 7.23 -25.29
CA ILE A 296 12.40 7.61 -24.85
C ILE A 296 12.44 8.85 -23.96
N ARG A 297 13.35 8.89 -22.97
CA ARG A 297 13.49 10.02 -22.05
C ARG A 297 13.81 11.32 -22.79
N CYS A 298 14.68 11.27 -23.80
CA CYS A 298 15.06 12.43 -24.61
C CYS A 298 13.93 12.95 -25.51
N LEU A 299 12.87 12.16 -25.75
CA LEU A 299 11.65 12.60 -26.46
C LEU A 299 10.64 13.29 -25.53
N GLY A 300 10.98 13.48 -24.26
CA GLY A 300 10.06 13.85 -23.17
C GLY A 300 9.06 14.94 -23.53
N GLY A 301 7.77 14.60 -23.40
CA GLY A 301 6.60 15.48 -23.18
C GLY A 301 6.27 16.55 -24.23
N LYS A 302 7.25 17.27 -24.77
CA LYS A 302 7.05 18.43 -25.63
C LYS A 302 6.38 18.10 -26.95
N LYS A 303 6.57 16.90 -27.51
CA LYS A 303 5.92 16.54 -28.79
C LYS A 303 4.48 16.03 -28.67
N ALA A 304 4.05 15.58 -27.49
CA ALA A 304 2.73 14.97 -27.31
C ALA A 304 1.68 15.94 -26.71
N ALA A 305 2.12 17.05 -26.11
CA ALA A 305 1.22 18.11 -25.63
C ALA A 305 0.92 19.18 -26.69
N ASP A 306 1.70 19.22 -27.78
CA ASP A 306 1.63 20.23 -28.85
C ASP A 306 1.01 19.69 -30.16
N SER A 307 0.36 18.51 -30.13
CA SER A 307 -0.28 17.86 -31.30
C SER A 307 -1.74 17.54 -31.05
#